data_AF-K3W7T7-F1
#
_entry.id   AF-K3W7T7-F1
#
_cell.length_a   1.000
_cell.length_b   1.000
_cell.length_c   1.000
_cell.angle_alpha   90.00
_cell.angle_beta   90.00
_cell.angle_gamma   90.00
#
_symmetry.space_group_name_H-M   'P 1'
#
loop_
_entity.id
_entity.type
_entity.pdbx_description
1 polymer ?
#
loop_
_entity_poly.entity_id
_entity_poly.type
_entity_poly.pdbx_seq_one_letter_code
_entity_poly.pdbx_strand_id
1 'polypeptide(L)'
;MSPKHARVKAVVDALLTPNLAGLLILSSHHEYLKLFHTDCESYTLVWTEAMRKELFAFVAPRAAVEPSLGVFEDYLDAIRFRFEYLANTFNVGGLYIQTLMESFVIIKESAVPSPVPELGLTEMFFKDLFAFIDNGELKQPTDLGEYLNEDEILPFYGWRIEKEQLQTSFRVTALDCLAVISFVVPSFVVQNIIADVGLIKMILRLLFPPDNEVHQGENTENSILFPAELYEPSRDHCLAILESLSCIDAFGHASSELGICDVLIEIVHFCKPIGPEVLRIIRNLCAHGARVEFVTEILQSGCYLEFIAWLLLVEDIIRDEDYDVAEQLRLPCAEILAEIGKKGAPMSEEARELLTDIFPITLMLQLVESPQTFIEFYETDHENPELVWNTEFRTYLRNHVVAFLNTYYSLPAVAEDEENGEQPQPTPATQKFHVDYFSISPYPVAGNVHLPLFLKNPTFDLRDPLYVFRQLSVGRV
;
A
#
# COMPACT_ATOMS: atom_id res chain seq x y z
N MET A 1 6.56 36.84 -21.45
CA MET A 1 6.28 36.54 -20.04
C MET A 1 6.73 37.72 -19.21
N SER A 2 5.81 38.63 -18.83
CA SER A 2 6.14 39.70 -17.87
C SER A 2 6.31 39.09 -16.48
N PRO A 3 7.18 39.63 -15.61
CA PRO A 3 7.28 39.16 -14.23
C PRO A 3 5.91 39.36 -13.59
N LYS A 4 5.29 38.28 -13.10
CA LYS A 4 4.05 38.36 -12.30
C LYS A 4 4.39 39.25 -11.10
N HIS A 5 3.69 40.36 -10.90
CA HIS A 5 3.87 41.19 -9.72
C HIS A 5 3.50 40.35 -8.49
N ALA A 6 4.48 39.76 -7.79
CA ALA A 6 4.28 38.88 -6.63
C ALA A 6 3.36 39.51 -5.58
N ARG A 7 3.54 40.82 -5.34
CA ARG A 7 2.66 41.62 -4.49
C ARG A 7 1.19 41.63 -4.92
N VAL A 8 0.93 41.81 -6.22
CA VAL A 8 -0.45 41.81 -6.75
C VAL A 8 -1.05 40.42 -6.58
N LYS A 9 -0.28 39.36 -6.87
CA LYS A 9 -0.73 37.99 -6.65
C LYS A 9 -1.07 37.73 -5.17
N ALA A 10 -0.20 38.14 -4.24
CA ALA A 10 -0.43 38.00 -2.80
C ALA A 10 -1.74 38.66 -2.35
N VAL A 11 -2.01 39.89 -2.80
CA VAL A 11 -3.25 40.62 -2.50
C VAL A 11 -4.47 39.90 -3.11
N VAL A 12 -4.39 39.52 -4.38
CA VAL A 12 -5.52 38.88 -5.08
C VAL A 12 -5.84 37.51 -4.48
N ASP A 13 -4.83 36.69 -4.18
CA ASP A 13 -5.02 35.38 -3.55
C ASP A 13 -5.62 35.52 -2.14
N ALA A 14 -5.25 36.56 -1.37
CA ALA A 14 -5.84 36.81 -0.06
C ALA A 14 -7.30 37.25 -0.15
N LEU A 15 -7.61 38.24 -1.01
CA LEU A 15 -8.94 38.81 -1.13
C LEU A 15 -9.95 37.90 -1.83
N LEU A 16 -9.50 37.04 -2.74
CA LEU A 16 -10.39 36.18 -3.52
C LEU A 16 -10.29 34.71 -3.13
N THR A 17 -9.30 34.30 -2.34
CA THR A 17 -8.79 32.92 -2.23
C THR A 17 -8.02 32.48 -3.49
N PRO A 18 -6.99 31.62 -3.35
CA PRO A 18 -6.24 31.11 -4.50
C PRO A 18 -7.11 30.45 -5.59
N ASN A 19 -8.18 29.75 -5.19
CA ASN A 19 -9.02 29.01 -6.13
C ASN A 19 -9.83 29.97 -7.04
N LEU A 20 -10.48 30.97 -6.45
CA LEU A 20 -11.22 31.98 -7.21
C LEU A 20 -10.27 32.90 -7.99
N ALA A 21 -9.12 33.26 -7.40
CA ALA A 21 -8.08 34.06 -8.06
C ALA A 21 -7.54 33.36 -9.31
N GLY A 22 -7.35 32.04 -9.26
CA GLY A 22 -6.94 31.23 -10.41
C GLY A 22 -7.90 31.34 -11.60
N LEU A 23 -9.20 31.49 -11.34
CA LEU A 23 -10.21 31.62 -12.39
C LEU A 23 -10.13 32.95 -13.16
N LEU A 24 -9.52 34.00 -12.59
CA LEU A 24 -9.25 35.26 -13.31
C LEU A 24 -8.27 35.10 -14.47
N ILE A 25 -7.46 34.04 -14.45
CA ILE A 25 -6.47 33.75 -15.49
C ILE A 25 -7.14 33.02 -16.67
N LEU A 26 -8.34 32.45 -16.47
CA LEU A 26 -9.08 31.76 -17.50
C LEU A 26 -9.70 32.74 -18.51
N SER A 27 -9.85 32.30 -19.76
CA SER A 27 -10.20 33.17 -20.89
C SER A 27 -11.63 33.73 -20.86
N SER A 28 -12.55 33.12 -20.10
CA SER A 28 -13.95 33.55 -20.05
C SER A 28 -14.25 34.44 -18.82
N HIS A 29 -14.01 35.74 -18.98
CA HIS A 29 -14.36 36.76 -17.98
C HIS A 29 -15.87 36.79 -17.67
N HIS A 30 -16.73 36.39 -18.62
CA HIS A 30 -18.17 36.31 -18.41
C HIS A 30 -18.56 35.21 -17.41
N GLU A 31 -18.00 34.01 -17.57
CA GLU A 31 -18.24 32.90 -16.64
C GLU A 31 -17.67 33.22 -15.26
N TYR A 32 -16.51 33.87 -15.19
CA TYR A 32 -15.97 34.37 -13.93
C TYR A 32 -16.96 35.30 -13.22
N LEU A 33 -17.49 36.33 -13.89
CA LEU A 33 -18.42 37.28 -13.28
C LEU A 33 -19.72 36.60 -12.85
N LYS A 34 -20.22 35.65 -13.64
CA LYS A 34 -21.40 34.87 -13.27
C LYS A 34 -21.15 34.11 -11.97
N LEU A 35 -20.05 33.35 -11.91
CA LEU A 35 -19.64 32.60 -10.73
C LEU A 35 -19.39 33.51 -9.53
N PHE A 36 -18.73 34.65 -9.74
CA PHE A 36 -18.42 35.63 -8.71
C PHE A 36 -19.68 36.23 -8.09
N HIS A 37 -20.78 36.31 -8.82
CA HIS A 37 -22.06 36.84 -8.33
C HIS A 37 -23.05 35.77 -7.83
N THR A 38 -22.70 34.49 -7.93
CA THR A 38 -23.54 33.37 -7.48
C THR A 38 -22.89 32.60 -6.34
N ASP A 39 -23.68 31.87 -5.56
CA ASP A 39 -23.14 30.90 -4.62
C ASP A 39 -22.58 29.69 -5.37
N CYS A 40 -21.40 29.24 -4.92
CA CYS A 40 -20.76 28.03 -5.40
C CYS A 40 -20.16 27.31 -4.19
N GLU A 41 -20.56 26.06 -3.99
CA GLU A 41 -20.00 25.18 -2.99
C GLU A 41 -19.70 23.84 -3.65
N SER A 42 -18.43 23.58 -3.88
CA SER A 42 -17.90 22.33 -4.41
C SER A 42 -16.56 22.04 -3.74
N TYR A 43 -16.03 20.83 -3.99
CA TYR A 43 -14.70 20.46 -3.49
C TYR A 43 -13.55 21.25 -4.14
N THR A 44 -13.80 22.01 -5.23
CA THR A 44 -12.79 22.86 -5.89
C THR A 44 -12.98 24.34 -5.60
N LEU A 45 -14.18 24.77 -5.19
CA LEU A 45 -14.45 26.18 -4.90
C LEU A 45 -15.59 26.34 -3.90
N VAL A 46 -15.33 27.13 -2.87
CA VAL A 46 -16.36 27.66 -1.96
C VAL A 46 -16.37 29.18 -2.09
N TRP A 47 -17.52 29.71 -2.51
CA TRP A 47 -17.76 31.14 -2.68
C TRP A 47 -19.22 31.45 -2.38
N THR A 48 -19.48 32.00 -1.20
CA THR A 48 -20.84 32.19 -0.68
C THR A 48 -21.22 33.67 -0.53
N GLU A 49 -22.50 33.95 -0.33
CA GLU A 49 -23.01 35.29 -0.02
C GLU A 49 -22.33 35.86 1.25
N ALA A 50 -22.04 35.02 2.24
CA ALA A 50 -21.33 35.42 3.45
C ALA A 50 -19.92 35.93 3.13
N MET A 51 -19.15 35.17 2.35
CA MET A 51 -17.80 35.58 1.92
C MET A 51 -17.84 36.87 1.09
N ARG A 52 -18.82 37.02 0.19
CA ARG A 52 -19.01 38.28 -0.57
C ARG A 52 -19.27 39.47 0.33
N LYS A 53 -20.07 39.31 1.38
CA LYS A 53 -20.33 40.37 2.37
C LYS A 53 -19.08 40.72 3.16
N GLU A 54 -18.29 39.72 3.57
CA GLU A 54 -17.00 39.93 4.26
C GLU A 54 -16.03 40.72 3.37
N LEU A 55 -15.85 40.30 2.11
CA LEU A 55 -15.00 41.00 1.15
C LEU A 55 -15.50 42.43 0.90
N PHE A 56 -16.80 42.61 0.69
CA PHE A 56 -17.37 43.94 0.48
C PHE A 56 -17.17 44.85 1.69
N ALA A 57 -17.38 44.35 2.91
CA ALA A 57 -17.14 45.10 4.14
C ALA A 57 -15.67 45.53 4.29
N PHE A 58 -14.74 44.69 3.84
CA PHE A 58 -13.31 45.01 3.81
C PHE A 58 -12.96 46.06 2.75
N VAL A 59 -13.49 45.94 1.52
CA VAL A 59 -13.09 46.78 0.37
C VAL A 59 -13.86 48.10 0.30
N ALA A 60 -15.12 48.17 0.73
CA ALA A 60 -15.97 49.36 0.56
C ALA A 60 -15.40 50.64 1.22
N PRO A 61 -14.85 50.62 2.46
CA PRO A 61 -14.22 51.79 3.06
C PRO A 61 -13.00 52.28 2.28
N ARG A 62 -12.27 51.35 1.63
CA ARG A 62 -11.05 51.62 0.85
C ARG A 62 -11.37 52.22 -0.51
N ALA A 63 -12.41 51.71 -1.17
CA ALA A 63 -12.89 52.21 -2.46
C ALA A 63 -13.48 53.63 -2.40
N ALA A 64 -13.91 54.09 -1.21
CA ALA A 64 -14.45 55.43 -1.00
C ALA A 64 -13.37 56.52 -0.88
N VAL A 65 -12.09 56.16 -0.80
CA VAL A 65 -10.96 57.10 -0.70
C VAL A 65 -10.54 57.53 -2.10
N GLU A 66 -10.53 58.84 -2.39
CA GLU A 66 -10.03 59.34 -3.68
C GLU A 66 -8.51 59.08 -3.83
N PRO A 67 -8.06 58.50 -4.95
CA PRO A 67 -6.64 58.28 -5.19
C PRO A 67 -5.90 59.62 -5.23
N SER A 68 -4.96 59.84 -4.31
CA SER A 68 -4.09 61.01 -4.31
C SER A 68 -2.62 60.59 -4.40
N LEU A 69 -1.79 61.42 -5.03
CA LEU A 69 -0.37 61.13 -5.30
C LEU A 69 0.49 60.84 -4.04
N GLY A 70 -0.03 61.10 -2.84
CA GLY A 70 0.67 60.88 -1.56
C GLY A 70 0.04 59.85 -0.63
N VAL A 71 -1.10 59.23 -1.00
CA VAL A 71 -1.75 58.19 -0.20
C VAL A 71 -1.36 56.83 -0.77
N PHE A 72 -0.45 56.15 -0.08
CA PHE A 72 -0.18 54.73 -0.32
C PHE A 72 -1.08 53.93 0.61
N GLU A 73 -2.02 53.19 0.05
CA GLU A 73 -2.83 52.24 0.81
C GLU A 73 -1.93 51.13 1.37
N ASP A 74 -2.16 50.76 2.63
CA ASP A 74 -1.43 49.66 3.26
C ASP A 74 -1.92 48.32 2.70
N TYR A 75 -1.26 47.87 1.64
CA TYR A 75 -1.52 46.58 1.02
C TYR A 75 -1.22 45.39 1.94
N LEU A 76 -0.51 45.59 3.07
CA LEU A 76 -0.25 44.53 4.05
C LEU A 76 -1.54 44.08 4.73
N ASP A 77 -2.48 44.99 5.02
CA ASP A 77 -3.80 44.62 5.55
C ASP A 77 -4.57 43.73 4.56
N ALA A 78 -4.44 43.99 3.26
CA ALA A 78 -5.06 43.17 2.24
C ALA A 78 -4.39 41.79 2.12
N ILE A 79 -3.06 41.71 2.29
CA ILE A 79 -2.32 40.44 2.33
C ILE A 79 -2.70 39.61 3.58
N ARG A 80 -2.93 40.27 4.72
CA ARG A 80 -3.36 39.64 5.98
C ARG A 80 -4.82 39.20 5.99
N PHE A 81 -5.64 39.69 5.06
CA PHE A 81 -7.06 39.38 5.00
C PHE A 81 -7.30 37.87 4.89
N ARG A 82 -8.19 37.34 5.74
CA ARG A 82 -8.66 35.96 5.71
C ARG A 82 -10.16 35.94 5.91
N PHE A 83 -10.86 35.10 5.19
CA PHE A 83 -12.29 34.89 5.37
C PHE A 83 -12.56 34.15 6.68
N GLU A 84 -13.51 34.64 7.46
CA GLU A 84 -13.97 34.00 8.70
C GLU A 84 -14.73 32.71 8.38
N TYR A 85 -15.49 32.69 7.28
CA TYR A 85 -16.15 31.48 6.76
C TYR A 85 -15.18 30.30 6.58
N LEU A 86 -13.93 30.59 6.20
CA LEU A 86 -12.91 29.58 5.91
C LEU A 86 -12.01 29.25 7.12
N ALA A 87 -12.24 29.88 8.28
CA ALA A 87 -11.34 29.80 9.43
C ALA A 87 -11.15 28.37 9.97
N ASN A 88 -12.19 27.54 9.92
CA ASN A 88 -12.16 26.14 10.39
C ASN A 88 -12.31 25.12 9.25
N THR A 89 -12.14 25.54 8.00
CA THR A 89 -12.36 24.67 6.84
C THR A 89 -11.10 23.88 6.51
N PHE A 90 -11.23 22.55 6.39
CA PHE A 90 -10.12 21.71 5.96
C PHE A 90 -9.90 21.80 4.44
N ASN A 91 -8.77 22.38 4.04
CA ASN A 91 -8.37 22.45 2.65
C ASN A 91 -6.91 22.03 2.51
N VAL A 92 -6.62 21.13 1.58
CA VAL A 92 -5.25 20.74 1.23
C VAL A 92 -5.11 20.81 -0.27
N GLY A 93 -4.02 21.42 -0.75
CA GLY A 93 -3.74 21.52 -2.18
C GLY A 93 -4.81 22.24 -3.01
N GLY A 94 -5.62 23.10 -2.38
CA GLY A 94 -6.74 23.78 -3.01
C GLY A 94 -8.05 22.98 -3.04
N LEU A 95 -8.11 21.77 -2.48
CA LEU A 95 -9.33 20.97 -2.42
C LEU A 95 -9.93 20.92 -1.01
N TYR A 96 -11.24 21.06 -0.93
CA TYR A 96 -12.01 20.96 0.31
C TYR A 96 -12.26 19.48 0.62
N ILE A 97 -11.52 18.94 1.58
CA ILE A 97 -11.36 17.47 1.75
C ILE A 97 -12.68 16.78 2.09
N GLN A 98 -13.49 17.36 2.98
CA GLN A 98 -14.78 16.78 3.36
C GLN A 98 -15.73 16.68 2.16
N THR A 99 -15.95 17.78 1.44
CA THR A 99 -16.78 17.81 0.22
C THR A 99 -16.24 16.90 -0.88
N LEU A 100 -14.92 16.77 -0.99
CA LEU A 100 -14.27 15.87 -1.94
C LEU A 100 -14.61 14.42 -1.64
N MET A 101 -14.48 14.01 -0.36
CA MET A 101 -14.79 12.66 0.08
C MET A 101 -16.27 12.31 -0.14
N GLU A 102 -17.20 13.22 0.20
CA GLU A 102 -18.62 13.06 -0.10
C GLU A 102 -18.89 12.83 -1.60
N SER A 103 -18.16 13.56 -2.46
CA SER A 103 -18.27 13.40 -3.91
C SER A 103 -17.75 12.04 -4.39
N PHE A 104 -16.68 11.52 -3.77
CA PHE A 104 -16.15 10.19 -4.13
C PHE A 104 -17.03 9.03 -3.67
N VAL A 105 -17.77 9.18 -2.56
CA VAL A 105 -18.78 8.18 -2.17
C VAL A 105 -19.81 8.01 -3.29
N ILE A 106 -20.30 9.12 -3.85
CA ILE A 106 -21.27 9.11 -4.96
C ILE A 106 -20.65 8.46 -6.21
N ILE A 107 -19.40 8.82 -6.54
CA ILE A 107 -18.70 8.25 -7.71
C ILE A 107 -18.55 6.73 -7.55
N LYS A 108 -18.15 6.26 -6.37
CA LYS A 108 -18.00 4.83 -6.04
C LYS A 108 -19.32 4.07 -6.21
N GLU A 109 -20.43 4.66 -5.77
CA GLU A 109 -21.77 4.05 -5.93
C GLU A 109 -22.29 4.09 -7.36
N SER A 110 -21.94 5.11 -8.14
CA SER A 110 -22.44 5.31 -9.50
C SER A 110 -21.90 4.28 -10.51
N ALA A 111 -20.76 3.64 -10.23
CA ALA A 111 -20.00 2.77 -11.13
C ALA A 111 -19.65 3.39 -12.49
N VAL A 112 -19.80 4.71 -12.67
CA VAL A 112 -19.40 5.45 -13.87
C VAL A 112 -17.99 6.01 -13.65
N PRO A 113 -17.01 5.67 -14.50
CA PRO A 113 -15.67 6.26 -14.40
C PRO A 113 -15.71 7.77 -14.65
N SER A 114 -15.28 8.57 -13.66
CA SER A 114 -15.03 9.99 -13.85
C SER A 114 -13.58 10.23 -14.29
N PRO A 115 -13.33 11.05 -15.32
CA PRO A 115 -11.96 11.33 -15.75
C PRO A 115 -11.25 12.22 -14.72
N VAL A 116 -9.98 11.93 -14.44
CA VAL A 116 -9.16 12.65 -13.45
C VAL A 116 -9.21 14.17 -13.57
N PRO A 117 -9.17 14.80 -14.78
CA PRO A 117 -9.25 16.25 -14.91
C PRO A 117 -10.55 16.86 -14.34
N GLU A 118 -11.66 16.14 -14.38
CA GLU A 118 -12.95 16.60 -13.84
C GLU A 118 -12.98 16.54 -12.30
N LEU A 119 -12.09 15.77 -11.69
CA LEU A 119 -11.96 15.62 -10.24
C LEU A 119 -11.11 16.71 -9.58
N GLY A 120 -10.46 17.59 -10.37
CA GLY A 120 -9.60 18.65 -9.84
C GLY A 120 -8.33 18.14 -9.13
N LEU A 121 -8.02 16.84 -9.25
CA LEU A 121 -6.81 16.23 -8.68
C LEU A 121 -5.59 16.66 -9.50
N THR A 122 -4.57 17.19 -8.83
CA THR A 122 -3.34 17.68 -9.45
C THR A 122 -2.10 17.16 -8.74
N GLU A 123 -0.94 17.25 -9.38
CA GLU A 123 0.35 16.90 -8.76
C GLU A 123 0.62 17.73 -7.50
N MET A 124 0.26 19.03 -7.53
CA MET A 124 0.39 19.92 -6.37
C MET A 124 -0.50 19.46 -5.22
N PHE A 125 -1.72 18.98 -5.52
CA PHE A 125 -2.61 18.44 -4.50
C PHE A 125 -2.00 17.25 -3.79
N PHE A 126 -1.46 16.27 -4.53
CA PHE A 126 -0.82 15.11 -3.91
C PHE A 126 0.39 15.51 -3.09
N LYS A 127 1.26 16.38 -3.63
CA LYS A 127 2.42 16.89 -2.88
C LYS A 127 2.01 17.51 -1.54
N ASP A 128 0.98 18.35 -1.54
CA ASP A 128 0.51 19.02 -0.33
C ASP A 128 -0.21 18.05 0.61
N LEU A 129 -0.95 17.06 0.08
CA LEU A 129 -1.62 16.02 0.86
C LEU A 129 -0.62 15.11 1.57
N PHE A 130 0.40 14.63 0.85
CA PHE A 130 1.45 13.79 1.43
C PHE A 130 2.26 14.55 2.49
N ALA A 131 2.63 15.80 2.22
CA ALA A 131 3.31 16.64 3.21
C ALA A 131 2.45 16.81 4.47
N PHE A 132 1.15 17.10 4.31
CA PHE A 132 0.23 17.22 5.44
C PHE A 132 0.08 15.90 6.22
N ILE A 133 0.02 14.75 5.53
CA ILE A 133 -0.02 13.44 6.19
C ILE A 133 1.26 13.21 7.01
N ASP A 134 2.43 13.68 6.57
CA ASP A 134 3.67 13.48 7.30
C ASP A 134 3.81 14.39 8.54
N ASN A 135 3.50 15.69 8.38
CA ASN A 135 3.79 16.72 9.38
C ASN A 135 2.58 17.38 10.06
N GLY A 136 1.36 17.20 9.54
CA GLY A 136 0.14 17.82 10.07
C GLY A 136 0.10 19.34 9.96
N GLU A 137 0.84 19.94 9.03
CA GLU A 137 0.93 21.39 8.86
C GLU A 137 0.24 21.85 7.58
N LEU A 138 -0.71 22.78 7.71
CA LEU A 138 -1.34 23.41 6.56
C LEU A 138 -0.33 24.29 5.83
N LYS A 139 -0.28 24.15 4.51
CA LYS A 139 0.63 24.92 3.68
C LYS A 139 0.36 26.42 3.78
N GLN A 140 1.39 27.14 4.16
CA GLN A 140 1.39 28.60 4.18
C GLN A 140 1.79 29.17 2.79
N PRO A 141 1.38 30.40 2.45
CA PRO A 141 1.78 31.04 1.20
C PRO A 141 3.29 31.35 1.18
N THR A 142 4.02 30.80 0.22
CA THR A 142 5.51 30.76 0.20
C THR A 142 6.21 32.08 -0.14
N ASP A 143 5.48 33.08 -0.66
CA ASP A 143 6.06 34.34 -1.16
C ASP A 143 5.73 35.56 -0.26
N LEU A 144 5.31 35.31 0.98
CA LEU A 144 4.88 36.37 1.91
C LEU A 144 5.96 36.85 2.88
N GLY A 145 7.08 36.14 3.00
CA GLY A 145 8.18 36.51 3.92
C GLY A 145 8.86 37.85 3.58
N GLU A 146 8.69 38.37 2.35
CA GLU A 146 9.14 39.72 1.99
C GLU A 146 8.22 40.83 2.54
N TYR A 147 7.00 40.47 2.98
CA TYR A 147 5.95 41.41 3.38
C TYR A 147 5.54 41.25 4.85
N LEU A 148 5.57 40.02 5.37
CA LEU A 148 5.12 39.65 6.70
C LEU A 148 6.20 38.83 7.43
N ASN A 149 6.22 38.91 8.76
CA ASN A 149 7.01 38.00 9.59
C ASN A 149 6.44 36.58 9.52
N GLU A 150 7.26 35.54 9.70
CA GLU A 150 6.82 34.13 9.62
C GLU A 150 5.63 33.83 10.55
N ASP A 151 5.65 34.35 11.78
CA ASP A 151 4.57 34.16 12.76
C ASP A 151 3.23 34.80 12.35
N GLU A 152 3.24 35.72 11.39
CA GLU A 152 2.03 36.39 10.87
C GLU A 152 1.46 35.71 9.62
N ILE A 153 2.18 34.76 9.02
CA ILE A 153 1.76 34.11 7.77
C ILE A 153 0.77 32.99 8.09
N LEU A 154 -0.52 33.32 7.98
CA LEU A 154 -1.59 32.34 8.13
C LEU A 154 -1.91 31.63 6.80
N PRO A 155 -2.32 30.34 6.83
CA PRO A 155 -2.89 29.69 5.66
C PRO A 155 -4.18 30.41 5.22
N PHE A 156 -4.58 30.24 3.96
CA PHE A 156 -5.82 30.83 3.45
C PHE A 156 -7.08 30.15 4.01
N TYR A 157 -6.94 28.92 4.48
CA TYR A 157 -8.00 28.06 4.97
C TYR A 157 -7.57 27.44 6.30
N GLY A 158 -8.52 27.18 7.20
CA GLY A 158 -8.25 26.41 8.41
C GLY A 158 -7.31 27.10 9.41
N TRP A 159 -7.11 28.41 9.30
CA TRP A 159 -6.17 29.17 10.13
C TRP A 159 -6.57 29.26 11.62
N ARG A 160 -7.79 28.85 11.98
CA ARG A 160 -8.26 28.72 13.38
C ARG A 160 -8.35 27.25 13.84
N ILE A 161 -8.04 26.28 12.98
CA ILE A 161 -7.97 24.88 13.41
C ILE A 161 -6.81 24.72 14.37
N GLU A 162 -7.05 24.07 15.51
CA GLU A 162 -6.03 23.87 16.53
C GLU A 162 -4.93 22.94 16.01
N LYS A 163 -3.67 23.26 16.35
CA LYS A 163 -2.50 22.47 15.93
C LYS A 163 -2.63 20.99 16.32
N GLU A 164 -3.18 20.71 17.50
CA GLU A 164 -3.43 19.35 17.97
C GLU A 164 -4.42 18.60 17.06
N GLN A 165 -5.51 19.24 16.63
CA GLN A 165 -6.47 18.65 15.70
C GLN A 165 -5.85 18.38 14.33
N LEU A 166 -5.04 19.31 13.83
CA LEU A 166 -4.30 19.15 12.58
C LEU A 166 -3.37 17.94 12.63
N GLN A 167 -2.64 17.77 13.73
CA GLN A 167 -1.68 16.68 13.92
C GLN A 167 -2.32 15.32 14.28
N THR A 168 -3.64 15.28 14.50
CA THR A 168 -4.39 14.08 14.89
C THR A 168 -5.52 13.78 13.89
N SER A 169 -6.77 14.10 14.25
CA SER A 169 -7.99 13.76 13.50
C SER A 169 -7.97 14.18 12.03
N PHE A 170 -7.38 15.35 11.70
CA PHE A 170 -7.31 15.82 10.31
C PHE A 170 -6.27 15.05 9.49
N ARG A 171 -5.16 14.61 10.10
CA ARG A 171 -4.21 13.70 9.42
C ARG A 171 -4.82 12.34 9.14
N VAL A 172 -5.62 11.80 10.05
CA VAL A 172 -6.41 10.57 9.80
C VAL A 172 -7.38 10.81 8.64
N THR A 173 -8.07 11.95 8.62
CA THR A 173 -8.98 12.33 7.52
C THR A 173 -8.24 12.47 6.18
N ALA A 174 -7.01 12.98 6.18
CA ALA A 174 -6.18 13.07 4.99
C ALA A 174 -5.75 11.69 4.46
N LEU A 175 -5.39 10.77 5.36
CA LEU A 175 -5.12 9.37 5.01
C LEU A 175 -6.36 8.67 4.46
N ASP A 176 -7.52 8.86 5.06
CA ASP A 176 -8.79 8.31 4.57
C ASP A 176 -9.11 8.85 3.16
N CYS A 177 -8.96 10.17 2.96
CA CYS A 177 -9.10 10.78 1.65
C CYS A 177 -8.15 10.13 0.61
N LEU A 178 -6.88 9.89 0.97
CA LEU A 178 -5.93 9.22 0.09
C LEU A 178 -6.31 7.76 -0.19
N ALA A 179 -6.85 7.04 0.79
CA ALA A 179 -7.36 5.67 0.62
C ALA A 179 -8.54 5.63 -0.36
N VAL A 180 -9.50 6.55 -0.22
CA VAL A 180 -10.63 6.68 -1.14
C VAL A 180 -10.14 7.02 -2.56
N ILE A 181 -9.23 7.98 -2.71
CA ILE A 181 -8.68 8.35 -4.03
C ILE A 181 -7.90 7.18 -4.64
N SER A 182 -7.13 6.45 -3.84
CA SER A 182 -6.39 5.25 -4.28
C SER A 182 -7.33 4.18 -4.83
N PHE A 183 -8.55 4.06 -4.31
CA PHE A 183 -9.56 3.16 -4.87
C PHE A 183 -10.20 3.71 -6.16
N VAL A 184 -10.52 5.00 -6.21
CA VAL A 184 -11.28 5.60 -7.33
C VAL A 184 -10.40 5.84 -8.57
N VAL A 185 -9.15 6.29 -8.38
CA VAL A 185 -8.20 6.62 -9.46
C VAL A 185 -6.77 6.10 -9.16
N PRO A 186 -6.58 4.78 -8.94
CA PRO A 186 -5.32 4.20 -8.48
C PRO A 186 -4.12 4.58 -9.36
N SER A 187 -4.25 4.50 -10.68
CA SER A 187 -3.15 4.79 -11.61
C SER A 187 -2.62 6.23 -11.48
N PHE A 188 -3.49 7.19 -11.15
CA PHE A 188 -3.09 8.58 -10.96
C PHE A 188 -2.41 8.79 -9.61
N VAL A 189 -2.86 8.09 -8.56
CA VAL A 189 -2.14 8.07 -7.27
C VAL A 189 -0.75 7.47 -7.44
N VAL A 190 -0.62 6.35 -8.16
CA VAL A 190 0.67 5.72 -8.44
C VAL A 190 1.63 6.69 -9.12
N GLN A 191 1.19 7.43 -10.14
CA GLN A 191 2.05 8.41 -10.83
C GLN A 191 2.63 9.47 -9.88
N ASN A 192 1.88 9.86 -8.85
CA ASN A 192 2.31 10.87 -7.89
C ASN A 192 3.13 10.27 -6.74
N ILE A 193 2.82 9.05 -6.30
CA ILE A 193 3.54 8.42 -5.18
C ILE A 193 4.93 7.92 -5.60
N ILE A 194 5.09 7.42 -6.83
CA ILE A 194 6.40 6.93 -7.30
C ILE A 194 7.36 8.07 -7.65
N ALA A 195 6.85 9.30 -7.78
CA ALA A 195 7.68 10.49 -7.99
C ALA A 195 8.57 10.82 -6.77
N ASP A 196 8.18 10.33 -5.59
CA ASP A 196 8.95 10.43 -4.36
C ASP A 196 8.85 9.12 -3.56
N VAL A 197 9.91 8.33 -3.64
CA VAL A 197 10.06 7.05 -2.94
C VAL A 197 9.84 7.17 -1.42
N GLY A 198 10.12 8.35 -0.84
CA GLY A 198 9.88 8.62 0.58
C GLY A 198 8.40 8.44 0.97
N LEU A 199 7.48 8.62 0.03
CA LEU A 199 6.03 8.49 0.28
C LEU A 199 5.61 7.04 0.48
N ILE A 200 6.16 6.11 -0.28
CA ILE A 200 5.90 4.67 -0.09
C ILE A 200 6.45 4.24 1.29
N LYS A 201 7.67 4.69 1.62
CA LYS A 201 8.28 4.44 2.94
C LYS A 201 7.45 5.02 4.08
N MET A 202 6.90 6.22 3.92
CA MET A 202 6.00 6.83 4.91
C MET A 202 4.76 5.94 5.16
N ILE A 203 4.10 5.48 4.10
CA ILE A 203 2.91 4.62 4.23
C ILE A 203 3.26 3.28 4.91
N LEU A 204 4.37 2.65 4.51
CA LEU A 204 4.83 1.40 5.13
C LEU A 204 5.16 1.59 6.61
N ARG A 205 5.87 2.66 6.97
CA ARG A 205 6.21 3.00 8.36
C ARG A 205 4.95 3.18 9.21
N LEU A 206 3.90 3.79 8.67
CA LEU A 206 2.63 3.99 9.39
C LEU A 206 1.86 2.69 9.66
N LEU A 207 2.24 1.55 9.06
CA LEU A 207 1.69 0.26 9.43
C LEU A 207 2.25 -0.24 10.77
N PHE A 208 3.42 0.21 11.18
CA PHE A 208 4.03 -0.21 12.46
C PHE A 208 3.47 0.59 13.63
N PRO A 209 3.32 -0.04 14.82
CA PRO A 209 2.93 0.64 16.06
C PRO A 209 3.83 1.84 16.36
N PRO A 210 3.32 2.89 17.01
CA PRO A 210 4.07 4.13 17.26
C PRO A 210 5.30 3.94 18.17
N ASP A 211 5.39 2.85 18.92
CA ASP A 211 6.53 2.48 19.76
C ASP A 211 7.61 1.67 19.04
N ASN A 212 7.40 1.31 17.76
CA ASN A 212 8.36 0.54 16.97
C ASN A 212 9.59 1.39 16.55
N GLU A 213 10.75 0.74 16.43
CA GLU A 213 12.04 1.37 16.10
C GLU A 213 12.09 1.98 14.70
N VAL A 214 11.23 1.55 13.75
CA VAL A 214 11.14 2.16 12.41
C VAL A 214 10.83 3.66 12.43
N HIS A 215 10.34 4.17 13.56
CA HIS A 215 10.03 5.58 13.79
C HIS A 215 11.20 6.41 14.33
N GLN A 216 12.39 5.82 14.52
CA GLN A 216 13.55 6.47 15.16
C GLN A 216 14.72 6.77 14.20
N GLY A 217 14.53 6.67 12.88
CA GLY A 217 15.60 6.87 11.88
C GLY A 217 15.86 8.33 11.49
N GLU A 218 17.05 8.61 10.93
CA GLU A 218 17.46 9.97 10.46
C GLU A 218 16.48 10.59 9.44
N ASN A 219 15.80 9.76 8.63
CA ASN A 219 14.79 10.22 7.67
C ASN A 219 13.40 10.50 8.29
N THR A 220 13.27 10.40 9.61
CA THR A 220 11.98 10.47 10.33
C THR A 220 11.91 11.63 11.32
N GLU A 221 12.96 12.44 11.43
CA GLU A 221 13.09 13.52 12.44
C GLU A 221 11.93 14.54 12.45
N ASN A 222 11.23 14.70 11.33
CA ASN A 222 10.10 15.64 11.20
C ASN A 222 8.72 14.96 11.12
N SER A 223 8.67 13.63 11.08
CA SER A 223 7.41 12.89 10.94
C SER A 223 6.70 12.78 12.28
N ILE A 224 5.42 13.12 12.31
CA ILE A 224 4.63 13.07 13.54
C ILE A 224 3.98 11.69 13.69
N LEU A 225 4.13 11.08 14.87
CA LEU A 225 3.47 9.82 15.17
C LEU A 225 2.00 10.03 15.53
N PHE A 226 1.14 9.12 15.10
CA PHE A 226 -0.24 9.10 15.55
C PHE A 226 -0.30 8.70 17.03
N PRO A 227 -1.16 9.35 17.84
CA PRO A 227 -1.50 8.85 19.16
C PRO A 227 -2.00 7.40 19.09
N ALA A 228 -1.80 6.61 20.14
CA ALA A 228 -2.18 5.20 20.17
C ALA A 228 -3.66 4.96 19.80
N GLU A 229 -4.55 5.86 20.21
CA GLU A 229 -6.00 5.79 19.90
C GLU A 229 -6.32 5.96 18.41
N LEU A 230 -5.43 6.59 17.65
CA LEU A 230 -5.59 6.86 16.22
C LEU A 230 -4.69 5.98 15.34
N TYR A 231 -3.88 5.10 15.94
CA TYR A 231 -3.02 4.18 15.20
C TYR A 231 -3.82 3.21 14.34
N GLU A 232 -4.81 2.50 14.91
CA GLU A 232 -5.57 1.50 14.15
C GLU A 232 -6.33 2.11 12.95
N PRO A 233 -7.09 3.21 13.09
CA PRO A 233 -7.72 3.85 11.93
C PRO A 233 -6.71 4.25 10.85
N SER A 234 -5.58 4.84 11.27
CA SER A 234 -4.54 5.30 10.32
C SER A 234 -3.90 4.12 9.58
N ARG A 235 -3.59 3.04 10.30
CA ARG A 235 -3.05 1.79 9.75
C ARG A 235 -4.01 1.18 8.74
N ASP A 236 -5.30 1.13 9.05
CA ASP A 236 -6.31 0.54 8.17
C ASP A 236 -6.46 1.34 6.87
N HIS A 237 -6.35 2.68 6.92
CA HIS A 237 -6.26 3.51 5.71
C HIS A 237 -4.99 3.24 4.90
N CYS A 238 -3.83 3.05 5.55
CA CYS A 238 -2.58 2.67 4.87
C CYS A 238 -2.70 1.31 4.17
N LEU A 239 -3.33 0.32 4.81
CA LEU A 239 -3.61 -0.98 4.20
C LEU A 239 -4.50 -0.84 2.96
N ALA A 240 -5.58 -0.07 3.05
CA ALA A 240 -6.49 0.16 1.92
C ALA A 240 -5.78 0.84 0.74
N ILE A 241 -4.85 1.77 1.00
CA ILE A 241 -4.01 2.38 -0.02
C ILE A 241 -3.15 1.30 -0.68
N LEU A 242 -2.32 0.59 0.09
CA LEU A 242 -1.38 -0.40 -0.45
C LEU A 242 -2.09 -1.54 -1.19
N GLU A 243 -3.22 -2.02 -0.67
CA GLU A 243 -4.03 -3.02 -1.36
C GLU A 243 -4.47 -2.54 -2.73
N SER A 244 -4.99 -1.30 -2.85
CA SER A 244 -5.42 -0.75 -4.14
C SER A 244 -4.23 -0.55 -5.10
N LEU A 245 -3.11 -0.03 -4.58
CA LEU A 245 -1.94 0.26 -5.43
C LEU A 245 -1.18 -1.02 -5.84
N SER A 246 -1.21 -2.08 -5.03
CA SER A 246 -0.57 -3.38 -5.32
C SER A 246 -1.09 -4.07 -6.57
N CYS A 247 -2.27 -3.66 -7.07
CA CYS A 247 -2.83 -4.13 -8.33
C CYS A 247 -2.30 -3.38 -9.58
N ILE A 248 -1.43 -2.37 -9.40
CA ILE A 248 -0.92 -1.52 -10.47
C ILE A 248 0.55 -1.83 -10.75
N ASP A 249 0.86 -2.22 -11.99
CA ASP A 249 2.20 -2.64 -12.43
C ASP A 249 3.29 -1.62 -12.07
N ALA A 250 3.05 -0.33 -12.32
CA ALA A 250 4.02 0.74 -12.03
C ALA A 250 4.34 0.87 -10.54
N PHE A 251 3.36 0.61 -9.65
CA PHE A 251 3.61 0.56 -8.22
C PHE A 251 4.40 -0.70 -7.86
N GLY A 252 4.02 -1.84 -8.43
CA GLY A 252 4.75 -3.10 -8.24
C GLY A 252 6.25 -2.95 -8.54
N HIS A 253 6.61 -2.43 -9.72
CA HIS A 253 8.03 -2.25 -10.08
C HIS A 253 8.75 -1.28 -9.13
N ALA A 254 8.14 -0.13 -8.82
CA ALA A 254 8.75 0.86 -7.93
C ALA A 254 8.92 0.33 -6.49
N SER A 255 7.99 -0.50 -6.02
CA SER A 255 8.02 -1.05 -4.67
C SER A 255 8.98 -2.25 -4.52
N SER A 256 9.24 -3.00 -5.59
CA SER A 256 10.26 -4.07 -5.59
C SER A 256 11.66 -3.51 -5.34
N GLU A 257 12.00 -2.35 -5.90
CA GLU A 257 13.29 -1.68 -5.64
C GLU A 257 13.48 -1.28 -4.16
N LEU A 258 12.40 -1.28 -3.37
CA LEU A 258 12.41 -0.95 -1.94
C LEU A 258 12.47 -2.17 -1.03
N GLY A 259 12.46 -3.39 -1.57
CA GLY A 259 12.34 -4.60 -0.76
C GLY A 259 11.03 -4.63 0.04
N ILE A 260 9.93 -4.15 -0.56
CA ILE A 260 8.63 -4.05 0.13
C ILE A 260 8.16 -5.42 0.67
N CYS A 261 8.51 -6.53 0.02
CA CYS A 261 8.13 -7.87 0.47
C CYS A 261 8.68 -8.19 1.86
N ASP A 262 9.96 -7.91 2.11
CA ASP A 262 10.59 -8.14 3.41
C ASP A 262 9.91 -7.32 4.51
N VAL A 263 9.61 -6.04 4.22
CA VAL A 263 8.89 -5.15 5.14
C VAL A 263 7.49 -5.66 5.43
N LEU A 264 6.76 -6.13 4.42
CA LEU A 264 5.41 -6.68 4.60
C LEU A 264 5.45 -7.99 5.41
N ILE A 265 6.43 -8.86 5.18
CA ILE A 265 6.62 -10.08 5.99
C ILE A 265 6.91 -9.72 7.44
N GLU A 266 7.78 -8.73 7.69
CA GLU A 266 8.04 -8.21 9.03
C GLU A 266 6.75 -7.70 9.69
N ILE A 267 5.91 -6.96 8.96
CA ILE A 267 4.61 -6.50 9.46
C ILE A 267 3.69 -7.67 9.83
N VAL A 268 3.68 -8.79 9.09
CA VAL A 268 2.90 -9.99 9.49
C VAL A 268 3.37 -10.53 10.84
N HIS A 269 4.67 -10.52 11.12
CA HIS A 269 5.23 -10.98 12.39
C HIS A 269 4.89 -10.05 13.56
N PHE A 270 5.02 -8.73 13.36
CA PHE A 270 4.81 -7.73 14.43
C PHE A 270 3.34 -7.34 14.62
N CYS A 271 2.58 -7.24 13.54
CA CYS A 271 1.21 -6.72 13.51
C CYS A 271 0.21 -7.83 13.15
N LYS A 272 0.21 -8.91 13.94
CA LYS A 272 -0.54 -10.14 13.66
C LYS A 272 -2.01 -9.93 13.22
N PRO A 273 -2.81 -9.01 13.82
CA PRO A 273 -4.21 -8.83 13.43
C PRO A 273 -4.45 -8.44 11.96
N ILE A 274 -3.47 -7.83 11.30
CA ILE A 274 -3.58 -7.38 9.90
C ILE A 274 -2.82 -8.28 8.91
N GLY A 275 -2.29 -9.40 9.39
CA GLY A 275 -1.51 -10.33 8.59
C GLY A 275 -2.24 -10.79 7.31
N PRO A 276 -3.55 -11.14 7.34
CA PRO A 276 -4.28 -11.54 6.14
C PRO A 276 -4.30 -10.45 5.04
N GLU A 277 -4.55 -9.20 5.41
CA GLU A 277 -4.58 -8.07 4.50
C GLU A 277 -3.20 -7.80 3.89
N VAL A 278 -2.14 -7.93 4.69
CA VAL A 278 -0.74 -7.77 4.27
C VAL A 278 -0.32 -8.88 3.30
N LEU A 279 -0.68 -10.14 3.58
CA LEU A 279 -0.42 -11.26 2.67
C LEU A 279 -1.18 -11.10 1.34
N ARG A 280 -2.39 -10.53 1.36
CA ARG A 280 -3.14 -10.21 0.14
C ARG A 280 -2.43 -9.15 -0.72
N ILE A 281 -1.75 -8.17 -0.11
CA ILE A 281 -0.90 -7.21 -0.84
C ILE A 281 0.25 -7.94 -1.56
N ILE A 282 0.97 -8.84 -0.86
CA ILE A 282 2.04 -9.66 -1.47
C ILE A 282 1.49 -10.51 -2.62
N ARG A 283 0.32 -11.12 -2.43
CA ARG A 283 -0.37 -11.91 -3.46
C ARG A 283 -0.70 -11.08 -4.69
N ASN A 284 -1.19 -9.85 -4.54
CA ASN A 284 -1.45 -8.94 -5.65
C ASN A 284 -0.15 -8.60 -6.39
N LEU A 285 0.93 -8.27 -5.68
CA LEU A 285 2.24 -8.00 -6.28
C LEU A 285 2.76 -9.19 -7.13
N CYS A 286 2.48 -10.43 -6.71
CA CYS A 286 2.77 -11.64 -7.47
C CYS A 286 1.82 -11.90 -8.67
N ALA A 287 0.62 -11.31 -8.65
CA ALA A 287 -0.43 -11.53 -9.65
C ALA A 287 -0.37 -10.53 -10.84
N HIS A 288 0.29 -9.39 -10.65
CA HIS A 288 0.29 -8.26 -11.60
C HIS A 288 1.66 -8.05 -12.28
N GLY A 289 1.86 -6.94 -13.00
CA GLY A 289 2.97 -6.76 -13.96
C GLY A 289 4.39 -6.84 -13.39
N ALA A 290 4.57 -6.64 -12.08
CA ALA A 290 5.86 -6.79 -11.38
C ALA A 290 6.11 -8.22 -10.86
N ARG A 291 5.33 -9.19 -11.33
CA ARG A 291 5.41 -10.59 -10.89
C ARG A 291 6.82 -11.17 -10.95
N VAL A 292 7.56 -10.91 -12.03
CA VAL A 292 8.87 -11.57 -12.24
C VAL A 292 9.81 -11.19 -11.12
N GLU A 293 9.85 -9.91 -10.77
CA GLU A 293 10.65 -9.35 -9.70
C GLU A 293 10.27 -9.98 -8.35
N PHE A 294 8.99 -9.94 -8.00
CA PHE A 294 8.52 -10.45 -6.70
C PHE A 294 8.64 -11.96 -6.55
N VAL A 295 8.28 -12.74 -7.58
CA VAL A 295 8.43 -14.21 -7.51
C VAL A 295 9.91 -14.58 -7.44
N THR A 296 10.77 -13.89 -8.20
CA THR A 296 12.22 -14.12 -8.13
C THR A 296 12.76 -13.82 -6.74
N GLU A 297 12.40 -12.66 -6.17
CA GLU A 297 12.78 -12.25 -4.81
C GLU A 297 12.32 -13.26 -3.77
N ILE A 298 11.05 -13.70 -3.81
CA ILE A 298 10.49 -14.71 -2.90
C ILE A 298 11.25 -16.04 -3.00
N LEU A 299 11.53 -16.52 -4.21
CA LEU A 299 12.24 -17.78 -4.43
C LEU A 299 13.71 -17.68 -3.99
N GLN A 300 14.38 -16.55 -4.24
CA GLN A 300 15.80 -16.35 -3.93
C GLN A 300 16.06 -16.04 -2.45
N SER A 301 15.16 -15.34 -1.78
CA SER A 301 15.26 -15.04 -0.34
C SER A 301 14.95 -16.27 0.51
N GLY A 302 14.08 -17.16 0.03
CA GLY A 302 13.55 -18.27 0.83
C GLY A 302 12.26 -17.92 1.58
N CYS A 303 11.74 -16.70 1.42
CA CYS A 303 10.52 -16.23 2.10
C CYS A 303 9.28 -17.09 1.85
N TYR A 304 9.24 -17.87 0.77
CA TYR A 304 8.16 -18.85 0.54
C TYR A 304 8.01 -19.86 1.69
N LEU A 305 9.07 -20.10 2.47
CA LEU A 305 9.03 -21.01 3.61
C LEU A 305 8.23 -20.45 4.77
N GLU A 306 8.22 -19.13 4.96
CA GLU A 306 7.35 -18.47 5.95
C GLU A 306 5.88 -18.68 5.58
N PHE A 307 5.53 -18.49 4.30
CA PHE A 307 4.18 -18.76 3.82
C PHE A 307 3.77 -20.22 4.04
N ILE A 308 4.69 -21.17 3.79
CA ILE A 308 4.45 -22.59 4.05
C ILE A 308 4.31 -22.84 5.55
N ALA A 309 5.13 -22.21 6.39
CA ALA A 309 5.10 -22.44 7.83
C ALA A 309 3.80 -21.92 8.47
N TRP A 310 3.34 -20.73 8.06
CA TRP A 310 2.04 -20.20 8.44
C TRP A 310 0.89 -21.06 7.91
N LEU A 311 0.95 -21.52 6.65
CA LEU A 311 -0.04 -22.43 6.05
C LEU A 311 -0.17 -23.75 6.82
N LEU A 312 0.94 -24.30 7.29
CA LEU A 312 1.00 -25.59 7.96
C LEU A 312 0.81 -25.53 9.48
N LEU A 313 0.73 -24.31 10.03
CA LEU A 313 0.72 -24.03 11.47
C LEU A 313 1.90 -24.67 12.20
N VAL A 314 3.11 -24.32 11.78
CA VAL A 314 4.33 -24.85 12.42
C VAL A 314 4.46 -24.31 13.86
N GLU A 315 4.37 -25.22 14.83
CA GLU A 315 4.32 -24.92 16.28
C GLU A 315 5.55 -24.16 16.81
N ASP A 316 6.75 -24.40 16.26
CA ASP A 316 7.97 -23.69 16.67
C ASP A 316 7.94 -22.19 16.32
N ILE A 317 7.00 -21.76 15.47
CA ILE A 317 6.83 -20.36 15.03
C ILE A 317 5.58 -19.72 15.64
N ILE A 318 4.54 -20.53 15.91
CA ILE A 318 3.24 -20.05 16.39
C ILE A 318 3.08 -20.44 17.85
N ARG A 319 3.04 -19.43 18.74
CA ARG A 319 2.72 -19.65 20.15
C ARG A 319 1.24 -20.00 20.30
N ASP A 320 0.91 -20.79 21.32
CA ASP A 320 -0.48 -21.21 21.61
C ASP A 320 -1.47 -20.04 21.69
N GLU A 321 -1.03 -18.89 22.23
CA GLU A 321 -1.83 -17.67 22.37
C GLU A 321 -2.16 -16.98 21.03
N ASP A 322 -1.42 -17.29 19.97
CA ASP A 322 -1.54 -16.67 18.64
C ASP A 322 -2.23 -17.59 17.62
N TYR A 323 -2.68 -18.78 18.03
CA TYR A 323 -3.20 -19.80 17.12
C TYR A 323 -4.36 -19.29 16.25
N ASP A 324 -5.33 -18.59 16.86
CA ASP A 324 -6.49 -18.04 16.14
C ASP A 324 -6.10 -17.00 15.09
N VAL A 325 -4.99 -16.29 15.31
CA VAL A 325 -4.48 -15.31 14.36
C VAL A 325 -3.68 -16.01 13.26
N ALA A 326 -2.88 -17.02 13.62
CA ALA A 326 -2.14 -17.83 12.66
C ALA A 326 -3.07 -18.63 11.72
N GLU A 327 -4.21 -19.12 12.20
CA GLU A 327 -5.22 -19.80 11.38
C GLU A 327 -5.73 -18.90 10.25
N GLN A 328 -5.86 -17.59 10.49
CA GLN A 328 -6.29 -16.61 9.50
C GLN A 328 -5.24 -16.37 8.40
N LEU A 329 -3.97 -16.70 8.64
CA LEU A 329 -2.89 -16.55 7.65
C LEU A 329 -2.86 -17.68 6.63
N ARG A 330 -3.44 -18.85 6.95
CA ARG A 330 -3.30 -20.06 6.13
C ARG A 330 -3.83 -19.87 4.72
N LEU A 331 -5.05 -19.35 4.58
CA LEU A 331 -5.68 -19.17 3.27
C LEU A 331 -4.92 -18.13 2.42
N PRO A 332 -4.61 -16.92 2.91
CA PRO A 332 -3.78 -15.97 2.17
C PRO A 332 -2.42 -16.55 1.75
N CYS A 333 -1.75 -17.35 2.60
CA CYS A 333 -0.52 -18.04 2.23
C CYS A 333 -0.74 -19.04 1.09
N ALA A 334 -1.81 -19.84 1.15
CA ALA A 334 -2.16 -20.76 0.08
C ALA A 334 -2.41 -20.02 -1.25
N GLU A 335 -3.06 -18.86 -1.20
CA GLU A 335 -3.31 -18.01 -2.38
C GLU A 335 -2.03 -17.42 -2.97
N ILE A 336 -1.06 -17.01 -2.15
CA ILE A 336 0.27 -16.57 -2.63
C ILE A 336 0.96 -17.73 -3.35
N LEU A 337 1.06 -18.90 -2.69
CA LEU A 337 1.74 -20.07 -3.25
C LEU A 337 1.06 -20.57 -4.53
N ALA A 338 -0.26 -20.48 -4.60
CA ALA A 338 -1.02 -20.77 -5.81
C ALA A 338 -0.73 -19.76 -6.93
N GLU A 339 -0.66 -18.46 -6.59
CA GLU A 339 -0.37 -17.41 -7.56
C GLU A 339 1.04 -17.57 -8.12
N ILE A 340 2.07 -17.83 -7.32
CA ILE A 340 3.44 -18.05 -7.81
C ILE A 340 3.55 -19.34 -8.66
N GLY A 341 2.80 -20.39 -8.31
CA GLY A 341 2.77 -21.67 -9.03
C GLY A 341 1.84 -21.71 -10.25
N LYS A 342 1.16 -20.59 -10.56
CA LYS A 342 0.14 -20.50 -11.61
C LYS A 342 0.69 -20.83 -12.99
N LYS A 343 0.15 -21.89 -13.60
CA LYS A 343 0.64 -22.44 -14.87
C LYS A 343 0.64 -21.40 -15.99
N GLY A 344 1.76 -21.32 -16.71
CA GLY A 344 1.93 -20.45 -17.87
C GLY A 344 2.28 -19.00 -17.53
N ALA A 345 2.37 -18.65 -16.24
CA ALA A 345 2.89 -17.37 -15.81
C ALA A 345 4.43 -17.38 -15.73
N PRO A 346 5.11 -16.24 -15.88
CA PRO A 346 6.55 -16.14 -15.67
C PRO A 346 6.98 -16.68 -14.30
N MET A 347 8.16 -17.31 -14.23
CA MET A 347 8.75 -17.95 -13.04
C MET A 347 7.92 -19.08 -12.42
N SER A 348 6.82 -19.50 -13.05
CA SER A 348 5.93 -20.52 -12.49
C SER A 348 6.50 -21.94 -12.59
N GLU A 349 7.39 -22.22 -13.53
CA GLU A 349 8.01 -23.55 -13.65
C GLU A 349 8.98 -23.78 -12.49
N GLU A 350 9.84 -22.82 -12.23
CA GLU A 350 10.78 -22.80 -11.10
C GLU A 350 10.05 -22.87 -9.76
N ALA A 351 9.00 -22.06 -9.59
CA ALA A 351 8.18 -22.10 -8.38
C ALA A 351 7.50 -23.46 -8.18
N ARG A 352 6.96 -24.07 -9.25
CA ARG A 352 6.31 -25.39 -9.17
C ARG A 352 7.30 -26.51 -8.90
N GLU A 353 8.50 -26.46 -9.48
CA GLU A 353 9.56 -27.42 -9.18
C GLU A 353 9.91 -27.37 -7.69
N LEU A 354 10.12 -26.17 -7.16
CA LEU A 354 10.37 -25.95 -5.75
C LEU A 354 9.22 -26.46 -4.87
N LEU A 355 7.97 -26.13 -5.20
CA LEU A 355 6.80 -26.60 -4.44
C LEU A 355 6.66 -28.13 -4.50
N THR A 356 7.08 -28.78 -5.59
CA THR A 356 7.06 -30.25 -5.73
C THR A 356 8.18 -30.92 -4.94
N ASP A 357 9.27 -30.20 -4.66
CA ASP A 357 10.29 -30.69 -3.73
C ASP A 357 9.79 -30.69 -2.27
N ILE A 358 8.76 -29.91 -1.94
CA ILE A 358 8.19 -29.80 -0.58
C ILE A 358 6.93 -30.64 -0.42
N PHE A 359 5.97 -30.47 -1.33
CA PHE A 359 4.66 -31.11 -1.30
C PHE A 359 4.61 -32.30 -2.27
N PRO A 360 3.91 -33.40 -1.90
CA PRO A 360 3.51 -34.40 -2.88
C PRO A 360 2.79 -33.74 -4.06
N ILE A 361 3.01 -34.25 -5.27
CA ILE A 361 2.51 -33.61 -6.50
C ILE A 361 1.00 -33.33 -6.46
N THR A 362 0.21 -34.25 -5.90
CA THR A 362 -1.25 -34.11 -5.76
C THR A 362 -1.63 -32.93 -4.89
N LEU A 363 -0.89 -32.69 -3.79
CA LEU A 363 -1.09 -31.53 -2.91
C LEU A 363 -0.64 -30.24 -3.60
N MET A 364 0.50 -30.24 -4.29
CA MET A 364 0.95 -29.07 -5.07
C MET A 364 -0.07 -28.69 -6.15
N LEU A 365 -0.63 -29.67 -6.87
CA LEU A 365 -1.68 -29.43 -7.86
C LEU A 365 -2.94 -28.86 -7.20
N GLN A 366 -3.38 -29.43 -6.08
CA GLN A 366 -4.54 -28.92 -5.33
C GLN A 366 -4.30 -27.48 -4.86
N LEU A 367 -3.10 -27.16 -4.37
CA LEU A 367 -2.71 -25.84 -3.91
C LEU A 367 -2.84 -24.81 -5.03
N VAL A 368 -2.25 -25.10 -6.20
CA VAL A 368 -2.24 -24.19 -7.34
C VAL A 368 -3.60 -24.06 -8.00
N GLU A 369 -4.36 -25.15 -8.12
CA GLU A 369 -5.64 -25.16 -8.85
C GLU A 369 -6.82 -24.70 -7.99
N SER A 370 -6.78 -24.93 -6.67
CA SER A 370 -7.92 -24.70 -5.78
C SER A 370 -7.48 -24.33 -4.35
N PRO A 371 -6.75 -23.20 -4.16
CA PRO A 371 -6.20 -22.80 -2.86
C PRO A 371 -7.27 -22.65 -1.77
N GLN A 372 -8.49 -22.22 -2.14
CA GLN A 372 -9.64 -22.09 -1.23
C GLN A 372 -10.02 -23.38 -0.50
N THR A 373 -9.80 -24.52 -1.14
CA THR A 373 -10.13 -25.85 -0.60
C THR A 373 -8.89 -26.62 -0.14
N PHE A 374 -7.70 -26.03 -0.30
CA PHE A 374 -6.44 -26.71 -0.03
C PHE A 374 -6.32 -27.11 1.43
N ILE A 375 -6.70 -26.24 2.38
CA ILE A 375 -6.59 -26.50 3.81
C ILE A 375 -7.42 -27.74 4.20
N GLU A 376 -8.69 -27.78 3.77
CA GLU A 376 -9.57 -28.94 4.01
C GLU A 376 -8.99 -30.21 3.37
N PHE A 377 -8.52 -30.11 2.12
CA PHE A 377 -7.92 -31.24 1.42
C PHE A 377 -6.63 -31.73 2.11
N TYR A 378 -5.80 -30.81 2.61
CA TYR A 378 -4.55 -31.11 3.30
C TYR A 378 -4.79 -31.80 4.65
N GLU A 379 -5.80 -31.39 5.41
CA GLU A 379 -6.12 -31.99 6.71
C GLU A 379 -6.86 -33.34 6.60
N THR A 380 -7.44 -33.63 5.44
CA THR A 380 -8.13 -34.89 5.17
C THR A 380 -7.14 -36.02 4.88
N ASP A 381 -7.39 -37.21 5.44
CA ASP A 381 -6.61 -38.40 5.13
C ASP A 381 -6.97 -38.96 3.74
N HIS A 382 -5.95 -39.29 2.94
CA HIS A 382 -6.08 -39.85 1.60
C HIS A 382 -5.33 -41.16 1.49
N GLU A 383 -5.97 -42.17 0.89
CA GLU A 383 -5.31 -43.42 0.52
C GLU A 383 -5.79 -43.86 -0.85
N ASN A 384 -5.11 -43.36 -1.89
CA ASN A 384 -5.43 -43.65 -3.29
C ASN A 384 -4.13 -43.78 -4.11
N PRO A 385 -4.22 -44.19 -5.39
CA PRO A 385 -3.04 -44.36 -6.24
C PRO A 385 -2.10 -43.15 -6.37
N GLU A 386 -2.59 -41.92 -6.19
CA GLU A 386 -1.80 -40.68 -6.35
C GLU A 386 -1.35 -40.06 -5.04
N LEU A 387 -1.98 -40.43 -3.93
CA LEU A 387 -1.72 -39.82 -2.64
C LEU A 387 -2.02 -40.79 -1.50
N VAL A 388 -0.97 -41.07 -0.74
CA VAL A 388 -1.08 -41.57 0.63
C VAL A 388 -0.70 -40.44 1.56
N TRP A 389 -1.68 -39.96 2.31
CA TRP A 389 -1.56 -38.79 3.17
C TRP A 389 -2.36 -39.01 4.43
N ASN A 390 -1.71 -38.90 5.58
CA ASN A 390 -2.36 -39.06 6.87
C ASN A 390 -1.62 -38.22 7.93
N THR A 391 -1.98 -38.40 9.20
CA THR A 391 -1.33 -37.68 10.31
C THR A 391 0.19 -37.87 10.36
N GLU A 392 0.71 -39.06 10.03
CA GLU A 392 2.15 -39.34 10.00
C GLU A 392 2.85 -38.53 8.92
N PHE A 393 2.31 -38.48 7.70
CA PHE A 393 2.85 -37.69 6.60
C PHE A 393 2.79 -36.18 6.87
N ARG A 394 1.68 -35.69 7.44
CA ARG A 394 1.54 -34.28 7.85
C ARG A 394 2.60 -33.90 8.89
N THR A 395 2.79 -34.75 9.90
CA THR A 395 3.82 -34.55 10.94
C THR A 395 5.22 -34.59 10.34
N TYR A 396 5.47 -35.53 9.43
CA TYR A 396 6.76 -35.65 8.73
C TYR A 396 7.11 -34.38 7.95
N LEU A 397 6.17 -33.83 7.17
CA LEU A 397 6.36 -32.56 6.45
C LEU A 397 6.62 -31.41 7.43
N ARG A 398 5.79 -31.25 8.47
CA ARG A 398 5.97 -30.18 9.48
C ARG A 398 7.37 -30.23 10.10
N ASN A 399 7.84 -31.41 10.49
CA ASN A 399 9.17 -31.59 11.07
C ASN A 399 10.31 -31.23 10.09
N HIS A 400 10.15 -31.49 8.79
CA HIS A 400 11.14 -31.08 7.79
C HIS A 400 11.17 -29.57 7.62
N VAL A 401 10.00 -28.92 7.58
CA VAL A 401 9.90 -27.46 7.49
C VAL A 401 10.53 -26.81 8.73
N VAL A 402 10.24 -27.32 9.93
CA VAL A 402 10.88 -26.89 11.20
C VAL A 402 12.40 -27.00 11.13
N ALA A 403 12.92 -28.18 10.75
CA ALA A 403 14.37 -28.41 10.68
C ALA A 403 15.05 -27.45 9.69
N PHE A 404 14.39 -27.17 8.57
CA PHE A 404 14.90 -26.23 7.59
C PHE A 404 14.89 -24.80 8.11
N LEU A 405 13.78 -24.32 8.69
CA LEU A 405 13.68 -22.97 9.24
C LEU A 405 14.68 -22.73 10.37
N ASN A 406 14.86 -23.71 11.26
CA ASN A 406 15.91 -23.65 12.28
C ASN A 406 17.31 -23.51 11.65
N THR A 407 17.58 -24.21 10.55
CA THR A 407 18.86 -24.08 9.83
C THR A 407 18.99 -22.70 9.17
N TYR A 408 17.92 -22.22 8.53
CA TYR A 408 17.85 -20.93 7.85
C TYR A 408 18.10 -19.77 8.81
N TYR A 409 17.43 -19.76 9.97
CA TYR A 409 17.53 -18.70 10.98
C TYR A 409 18.73 -18.82 11.93
N SER A 410 19.34 -20.00 12.06
CA SER A 410 20.53 -20.18 12.93
C SER A 410 21.84 -19.79 12.26
N LEU A 411 21.83 -19.45 10.97
CA LEU A 411 23.03 -19.04 10.26
C LEU A 411 23.36 -17.57 10.54
N PRO A 412 24.62 -17.23 10.84
CA PRO A 412 25.01 -15.84 10.98
C PRO A 412 24.66 -15.11 9.68
N ALA A 413 23.99 -13.96 9.79
CA ALA A 413 23.91 -13.01 8.69
C ALA A 413 25.34 -12.84 8.16
N VAL A 414 25.53 -13.11 6.87
CA VAL A 414 26.84 -13.14 6.22
C VAL A 414 27.60 -11.89 6.66
N ALA A 415 28.61 -12.08 7.51
CA ALA A 415 29.54 -11.01 7.80
C ALA A 415 30.17 -10.63 6.46
N GLU A 416 30.18 -9.34 6.16
CA GLU A 416 30.94 -8.76 5.05
C GLU A 416 32.44 -9.00 5.31
N ASP A 417 32.91 -10.24 5.15
CA ASP A 417 34.33 -10.53 5.04
C ASP A 417 34.77 -10.18 3.60
N GLU A 418 34.77 -8.88 3.30
CA GLU A 418 35.51 -8.30 2.18
C GLU A 418 37.02 -8.45 2.43
N GLU A 419 37.58 -9.66 2.41
CA GLU A 419 39.06 -9.76 2.35
C GLU A 419 39.65 -11.00 1.68
N ASN A 420 38.85 -12.03 1.36
CA ASN A 420 39.38 -13.19 0.63
C ASN A 420 38.48 -13.50 -0.57
N GLY A 421 39.02 -13.39 -1.78
CA GLY A 421 38.33 -13.65 -3.05
C GLY A 421 37.92 -15.11 -3.29
N GLU A 422 37.42 -15.79 -2.28
CA GLU A 422 36.68 -17.04 -2.40
C GLU A 422 35.25 -16.74 -2.85
N GLN A 423 34.71 -17.58 -3.73
CA GLN A 423 33.33 -17.45 -4.20
C GLN A 423 32.37 -17.40 -3.00
N PRO A 424 31.36 -16.51 -2.98
CA PRO A 424 30.38 -16.48 -1.90
C PRO A 424 29.76 -17.87 -1.74
N GLN A 425 29.81 -18.41 -0.52
CA GLN A 425 29.16 -19.68 -0.22
C GLN A 425 27.65 -19.54 -0.50
N PRO A 426 27.00 -20.55 -1.10
CA PRO A 426 25.57 -20.53 -1.35
C PRO A 426 24.81 -20.23 -0.05
N THR A 427 23.98 -19.19 -0.05
CA THR A 427 23.05 -18.90 1.04
C THR A 427 22.07 -20.08 1.19
N PRO A 428 21.51 -20.34 2.39
CA PRO A 428 20.57 -21.46 2.63
C PRO A 428 19.35 -21.43 1.72
N ALA A 429 18.94 -20.25 1.27
CA ALA A 429 17.88 -20.07 0.29
C ALA A 429 18.17 -20.79 -1.04
N THR A 430 19.45 -21.07 -1.34
CA THR A 430 19.90 -21.83 -2.51
C THR A 430 20.19 -23.31 -2.22
N GLN A 431 20.09 -23.75 -0.96
CA GLN A 431 20.21 -25.16 -0.63
C GLN A 431 18.89 -25.86 -0.96
N LYS A 432 18.96 -26.85 -1.85
CA LYS A 432 17.76 -27.55 -2.35
C LYS A 432 17.04 -28.29 -1.22
N PHE A 433 15.98 -27.70 -0.70
CA PHE A 433 15.08 -28.30 0.29
C PHE A 433 14.19 -29.32 -0.43
N HIS A 434 14.30 -30.60 -0.05
CA HIS A 434 13.50 -31.68 -0.62
C HIS A 434 13.00 -32.60 0.49
N VAL A 435 11.71 -32.93 0.47
CA VAL A 435 11.05 -33.81 1.44
C VAL A 435 10.87 -35.19 0.82
N ASP A 436 11.63 -36.17 1.31
CA ASP A 436 11.58 -37.55 0.82
C ASP A 436 10.46 -38.36 1.48
N TYR A 437 9.28 -38.32 0.86
CA TYR A 437 8.13 -39.11 1.28
C TYR A 437 8.25 -40.62 1.02
N PHE A 438 9.21 -41.08 0.20
CA PHE A 438 9.40 -42.50 -0.06
C PHE A 438 9.90 -43.23 1.18
N SER A 439 10.69 -42.55 2.01
CA SER A 439 11.27 -43.10 3.25
C SER A 439 10.22 -43.56 4.27
N ILE A 440 9.02 -42.97 4.25
CA ILE A 440 7.91 -43.29 5.15
C ILE A 440 6.73 -43.96 4.45
N SER A 441 6.76 -44.08 3.12
CA SER A 441 5.62 -44.64 2.38
C SER A 441 5.51 -46.16 2.59
N PRO A 442 4.31 -46.67 2.96
CA PRO A 442 4.12 -48.10 3.13
C PRO A 442 4.03 -48.87 1.79
N TYR A 443 3.96 -48.16 0.66
CA TYR A 443 3.80 -48.75 -0.66
C TYR A 443 4.96 -48.37 -1.59
N PRO A 444 5.43 -49.29 -2.46
CA PRO A 444 6.34 -48.92 -3.53
C PRO A 444 5.65 -47.91 -4.47
N VAL A 445 6.36 -46.81 -4.71
CA VAL A 445 5.92 -45.72 -5.58
C VAL A 445 6.75 -45.72 -6.85
N ALA A 446 6.13 -45.43 -7.99
CA ALA A 446 6.86 -45.17 -9.22
C ALA A 446 6.25 -43.96 -9.93
N GLY A 447 7.06 -42.93 -10.17
CA GLY A 447 6.60 -41.67 -10.78
C GLY A 447 5.44 -41.01 -10.03
N ASN A 448 5.51 -41.00 -8.70
CA ASN A 448 4.45 -40.50 -7.78
C ASN A 448 3.13 -41.29 -7.80
N VAL A 449 3.13 -42.52 -8.32
CA VAL A 449 1.99 -43.45 -8.23
C VAL A 449 2.29 -44.60 -7.28
N HIS A 450 1.44 -44.80 -6.27
CA HIS A 450 1.49 -45.94 -5.37
C HIS A 450 1.00 -47.20 -6.09
N LEU A 451 1.95 -48.00 -6.60
CA LEU A 451 1.67 -49.13 -7.50
C LEU A 451 0.65 -50.15 -6.94
N PRO A 452 0.71 -50.57 -5.67
CA PRO A 452 -0.26 -51.53 -5.15
C PRO A 452 -1.68 -50.98 -5.09
N LEU A 453 -1.84 -49.67 -4.85
CA LEU A 453 -3.14 -49.02 -4.84
C LEU A 453 -3.67 -48.88 -6.27
N PHE A 454 -2.82 -48.52 -7.23
CA PHE A 454 -3.20 -48.47 -8.65
C PHE A 454 -3.59 -49.84 -9.19
N LEU A 455 -2.86 -50.90 -8.84
CA LEU A 455 -3.19 -52.27 -9.26
C LEU A 455 -4.52 -52.77 -8.67
N LYS A 456 -4.91 -52.29 -7.49
CA LYS A 456 -6.23 -52.57 -6.89
C LYS A 456 -7.37 -51.84 -7.61
N ASN A 457 -7.10 -50.66 -8.19
CA ASN A 457 -8.07 -49.89 -8.96
C ASN A 457 -7.43 -49.32 -10.24
N PRO A 458 -7.23 -50.15 -11.28
CA PRO A 458 -6.50 -49.74 -12.49
C PRO A 458 -7.30 -48.77 -13.37
N THR A 459 -8.59 -48.56 -13.07
CA THR A 459 -9.45 -47.57 -13.71
C THR A 459 -9.42 -46.21 -13.01
N PHE A 460 -8.55 -46.04 -12.01
CA PHE A 460 -8.36 -44.75 -11.34
C PHE A 460 -7.87 -43.69 -12.34
N ASP A 461 -8.54 -42.55 -12.38
CA ASP A 461 -8.24 -41.45 -13.28
C ASP A 461 -7.11 -40.61 -12.69
N LEU A 462 -5.90 -40.75 -13.26
CA LEU A 462 -4.72 -40.02 -12.82
C LEU A 462 -4.79 -38.57 -13.33
N ARG A 463 -4.55 -37.60 -12.45
CA ARG A 463 -4.56 -36.15 -12.74
C ARG A 463 -3.48 -35.74 -13.76
N ASP A 464 -2.29 -36.33 -13.68
CA ASP A 464 -1.22 -36.11 -14.68
C ASP A 464 -0.50 -37.43 -15.05
N PRO A 465 -1.08 -38.23 -15.96
CA PRO A 465 -0.47 -39.49 -16.40
C PRO A 465 0.91 -39.27 -17.06
N LEU A 466 1.12 -38.13 -17.72
CA LEU A 466 2.36 -37.83 -18.44
C LEU A 466 3.52 -37.52 -17.51
N TYR A 467 3.24 -36.95 -16.33
CA TYR A 467 4.25 -36.78 -15.29
C TYR A 467 4.82 -38.13 -14.84
N VAL A 468 3.95 -39.12 -14.61
CA VAL A 468 4.34 -40.48 -14.22
C VAL A 468 5.30 -41.09 -15.24
N PHE A 469 4.95 -41.03 -16.52
CA PHE A 469 5.81 -41.54 -17.60
C PHE A 469 7.15 -40.80 -17.69
N ARG A 470 7.16 -39.47 -17.50
CA ARG A 470 8.40 -38.68 -17.48
C ARG A 470 9.33 -39.12 -16.36
N GLN A 471 8.84 -39.28 -15.14
CA GLN A 471 9.66 -39.74 -14.00
C GLN A 471 10.22 -41.15 -14.22
N LEU A 472 9.41 -42.06 -14.73
CA LEU A 472 9.83 -43.43 -15.07
C LEU A 472 10.93 -43.47 -16.15
N SER A 473 10.89 -42.54 -17.11
CA SER A 473 11.88 -42.44 -18.19
C SER A 473 13.22 -41.84 -17.76
N VAL A 474 13.25 -41.05 -16.68
CA VAL A 474 14.45 -40.37 -16.15
C VAL A 474 15.19 -41.22 -15.10
N GLY A 475 14.63 -42.35 -14.69
CA GLY A 475 15.31 -43.30 -13.80
C GLY A 475 15.43 -42.85 -12.34
N ARG A 476 14.66 -41.85 -11.92
CA ARG A 476 14.43 -41.58 -10.49
C ARG A 476 13.42 -42.63 -9.98
N VAL A 477 13.94 -43.79 -9.61
CA VAL A 477 13.22 -44.85 -8.87
C VAL A 477 13.43 -44.61 -7.39
#